data_AF-A0A354Q5A2-F1
#
_entry.id   AF-A0A354Q5A2-F1
#
_cell.length_a   1.000
_cell.length_b   1.000
_cell.length_c   1.000
_cell.angle_alpha   90.00
_cell.angle_beta   90.00
_cell.angle_gamma   90.00
#
_symmetry.space_group_name_H-M   'P 1'
#
loop_
_entity.id
_entity.type
_entity.pdbx_description
1 polymer ?
#
loop_
_entity_poly.entity_id
_entity_poly.type
_entity_poly.pdbx_seq_one_letter_code
_entity_poly.pdbx_strand_id
1 'polypeptide(L)' 'KGIKFLSGYYSFGEFDLCLILQGPDNVGAASALIAAASGGAISKIQTTVLMTAEEGLEAIKGAGSVEYSPPGS' A
#
# COMPACT_ATOMS: atom_id res chain seq x y z
N LYS A 1 16.64 -1.98 9.15
CA LYS A 1 15.18 -2.14 8.92
C LYS A 1 14.86 -1.39 7.65
N GLY A 2 14.45 -2.06 6.58
CA GLY A 2 14.29 -1.43 5.27
C GLY A 2 13.16 -2.10 4.49
N ILE A 3 12.75 -1.45 3.40
CA ILE A 3 11.81 -2.03 2.45
C ILE A 3 12.55 -3.04 1.57
N LYS A 4 11.97 -4.22 1.40
CA LYS A 4 12.40 -5.24 0.45
C LYS A 4 11.62 -5.07 -0.86
N PHE A 5 12.32 -4.97 -1.98
CA PHE A 5 11.70 -5.03 -3.31
C PHE A 5 11.40 -6.48 -3.66
N LEU A 6 10.15 -6.78 -3.99
CA LEU A 6 9.71 -8.12 -4.39
C LEU A 6 9.67 -8.26 -5.91
N SER A 7 9.13 -7.26 -6.60
CA SER A 7 9.13 -7.19 -8.06
C SER A 7 8.95 -5.74 -8.54
N GLY A 8 9.28 -5.50 -9.81
CA GLY A 8 9.15 -4.21 -10.45
C GLY A 8 8.90 -4.35 -11.94
N TYR A 9 8.04 -3.51 -12.47
CA TYR A 9 7.60 -3.55 -13.87
C TYR A 9 7.56 -2.14 -14.42
N TYR A 10 7.94 -2.00 -15.69
CA TYR A 10 7.55 -0.84 -16.48
C TYR A 10 6.10 -0.99 -16.91
N SER A 11 5.33 0.10 -16.82
CA SER A 11 3.93 0.13 -17.23
C SER A 11 3.71 1.26 -18.23
N PHE A 12 2.86 0.98 -19.22
CA PHE A 12 2.26 2.04 -20.03
C PHE A 12 1.02 2.54 -19.32
N GLY A 13 0.86 3.86 -19.20
CA GLY A 13 -0.28 4.47 -18.53
C GLY A 13 0.10 5.74 -17.79
N GLU A 14 -0.59 6.02 -16.69
CA GLU A 14 -0.33 7.21 -15.87
C GLU A 14 1.01 7.15 -15.11
N PHE A 15 1.49 5.93 -14.82
CA PHE A 15 2.75 5.69 -14.12
C PHE A 15 3.67 4.83 -14.98
N ASP A 16 4.96 5.15 -14.98
CA ASP A 16 5.99 4.40 -15.70
C ASP A 16 6.46 3.15 -14.94
N LEU A 17 6.24 3.11 -13.62
CA LEU A 17 6.73 2.04 -12.74
C LEU A 17 5.62 1.51 -11.83
N CYS A 18 5.54 0.18 -11.74
CA CYS A 18 4.77 -0.54 -10.74
C CYS A 18 5.72 -1.40 -9.91
N LEU A 19 5.72 -1.19 -8.59
CA LEU A 19 6.63 -1.85 -7.66
C LEU A 19 5.84 -2.61 -6.60
N ILE A 20 6.22 -3.86 -6.35
CA ILE A 20 5.72 -4.64 -5.22
C ILE A 20 6.81 -4.69 -4.16
N LEU A 21 6.48 -4.21 -2.97
CA LEU A 21 7.41 -3.93 -1.89
C LEU A 21 6.90 -4.58 -0.59
N GLN A 22 7.82 -5.01 0.27
CA GLN A 22 7.50 -5.49 1.61
C GLN A 22 8.25 -4.67 2.65
N GLY A 23 7.49 -3.91 3.45
CA GLY A 23 8.00 -3.21 4.62
C GLY A 23 7.83 -4.03 5.90
N PRO A 24 8.49 -3.63 7.00
CA PRO A 24 8.35 -4.29 8.30
C PRO A 24 6.96 -4.08 8.93
N ASP A 25 6.37 -2.92 8.67
CA ASP A 25 5.03 -2.50 9.09
C ASP A 25 4.61 -1.28 8.21
N ASN A 26 3.37 -0.83 8.36
CA ASN A 26 2.83 0.28 7.56
C ASN A 26 3.58 1.60 7.79
N VAL A 27 4.03 1.88 9.03
CA VAL A 27 4.72 3.14 9.37
C VAL A 27 6.12 3.16 8.78
N GLY A 28 6.84 2.04 8.87
CA GLY A 28 8.16 1.87 8.27
C GLY A 28 8.11 1.91 6.75
N ALA A 29 7.09 1.29 6.14
CA ALA A 29 6.90 1.36 4.70
C ALA A 29 6.60 2.81 4.23
N ALA A 30 5.64 3.48 4.88
CA ALA A 30 5.29 4.85 4.57
C ALA A 30 6.47 5.81 4.75
N SER A 31 7.24 5.67 5.84
CA SER A 31 8.42 6.50 6.10
C SER A 31 9.46 6.42 4.98
N ALA A 32 9.73 5.21 4.47
CA ALA A 32 10.67 5.02 3.37
C ALA A 32 10.14 5.56 2.03
N LEU A 33 8.82 5.42 1.76
CA LEU A 33 8.20 5.97 0.55
C LEU A 33 8.17 7.51 0.57
N ILE A 34 7.92 8.12 1.72
CA ILE A 34 8.00 9.58 1.90
C ILE A 34 9.43 10.07 1.67
N ALA A 35 10.43 9.39 2.25
CA ALA A 35 11.82 9.71 2.02
C ALA A 35 12.20 9.59 0.53
N ALA A 36 11.75 8.53 -0.16
CA ALA A 36 11.98 8.38 -1.60
C ALA A 36 11.31 9.50 -2.43
N ALA A 37 10.08 9.88 -2.09
CA ALA A 37 9.37 10.99 -2.73
C ALA A 37 10.12 12.33 -2.58
N SER A 38 10.78 12.55 -1.44
CA SER A 38 11.52 13.79 -1.17
C SER A 38 12.79 13.96 -2.01
N GLY A 39 13.27 12.91 -2.68
CA GLY A 39 14.51 12.91 -3.46
C GLY A 39 14.45 13.66 -4.80
N GLY A 40 13.29 14.20 -5.19
CA GLY A 40 13.11 15.01 -6.41
C GLY A 40 13.14 14.25 -7.75
N ALA A 41 13.59 13.00 -7.75
CA ALA A 41 13.60 12.14 -8.94
C ALA A 41 12.22 11.53 -9.27
N ILE A 42 11.26 11.58 -8.34
CA ILE A 42 9.93 10.98 -8.49
C ILE A 42 8.89 12.11 -8.52
N SER A 43 8.13 12.20 -9.62
CA SER A 43 7.10 13.22 -9.80
C SER A 43 5.81 12.92 -9.03
N LYS A 44 5.42 11.65 -8.95
CA LYS A 44 4.20 11.18 -8.28
C LYS A 44 4.40 9.78 -7.71
N ILE A 45 3.91 9.54 -6.50
CA ILE A 45 3.85 8.22 -5.87
C ILE A 45 2.41 7.93 -5.47
N GLN A 46 1.93 6.74 -5.82
CA GLN A 46 0.69 6.19 -5.31
C GLN A 46 0.99 4.85 -4.64
N THR A 47 0.52 4.67 -3.41
CA THR A 47 0.78 3.48 -2.60
C THR A 47 -0.54 2.78 -2.29
N THR A 48 -0.61 1.49 -2.56
CA THR A 48 -1.73 0.63 -2.20
C THR A 48 -1.22 -0.44 -1.25
N VAL A 49 -1.74 -0.49 -0.03
CA VAL A 49 -1.41 -1.56 0.92
C VAL A 49 -2.11 -2.83 0.45
N LEU A 50 -1.35 -3.90 0.31
CA LEU A 50 -1.86 -5.21 -0.09
C LEU A 50 -2.15 -6.04 1.15
N MET A 51 -3.22 -6.82 1.10
CA MET A 51 -3.57 -7.82 2.11
C MET A 51 -3.09 -9.20 1.66
N THR A 52 -2.74 -10.06 2.61
CA THR A 52 -2.60 -11.49 2.31
C THR A 52 -3.97 -12.13 2.04
N ALA A 53 -3.97 -13.34 1.49
CA ALA A 53 -5.19 -14.09 1.29
C ALA A 53 -5.91 -14.37 2.62
N GLU A 54 -5.16 -14.66 3.68
CA GLU A 54 -5.68 -14.91 5.02
C GLU A 54 -6.30 -13.65 5.62
N GLU A 55 -5.62 -12.51 5.54
CA GLU A 55 -6.16 -11.22 5.99
C GLU A 55 -7.44 -10.87 5.23
N GLY A 56 -7.47 -11.11 3.92
CA GLY A 56 -8.66 -10.91 3.10
C GLY A 56 -9.83 -11.79 3.54
N LEU A 57 -9.57 -13.06 3.85
CA LEU A 57 -10.61 -13.97 4.36
C LEU A 57 -11.13 -13.55 5.73
N GLU A 58 -10.26 -13.14 6.65
CA GLU A 58 -10.67 -12.64 7.96
C GLU A 58 -11.50 -11.35 7.85
N ALA A 59 -11.12 -10.44 6.92
CA ALA A 59 -11.92 -9.26 6.62
C ALA A 59 -13.30 -9.60 6.07
N ILE A 60 -13.42 -10.60 5.18
CA ILE A 60 -14.71 -11.07 4.67
C ILE A 60 -15.59 -11.63 5.79
N LYS A 61 -15.02 -12.44 6.69
CA LYS A 61 -15.77 -12.98 7.84
C LYS A 61 -16.24 -11.89 8.79
N GLY A 62 -15.37 -10.92 9.09
CA GLY A 62 -15.68 -9.81 9.97
C GLY A 62 -16.72 -8.84 9.40
N ALA A 63 -16.79 -8.69 8.08
CA ALA A 63 -17.71 -7.76 7.41
C ALA A 63 -19.19 -7.99 7.78
N GLY A 64 -19.59 -9.24 8.05
CA GLY A 64 -20.96 -9.57 8.48
C GLY A 64 -21.34 -9.06 9.88
N SER A 65 -20.36 -8.63 10.68
CA SER A 65 -20.57 -8.09 12.03
C SER A 65 -20.41 -6.57 12.13
N VAL A 66 -20.09 -5.90 11.02
CA VAL A 66 -19.92 -4.44 10.98
C VAL A 66 -21.26 -3.79 10.69
N GLU A 67 -21.80 -3.08 11.67
CA GLU A 67 -22.95 -2.21 11.47
C GLU A 67 -22.47 -0.83 11.00
N TYR A 68 -22.77 -0.49 9.75
CA TYR A 68 -22.35 0.80 9.18
C TYR A 68 -23.27 1.92 9.67
N SER A 69 -22.71 2.85 10.45
CA SER A 69 -23.38 4.12 10.78
C SER A 69 -22.73 5.24 9.95
N PRO A 70 -23.48 5.89 9.04
CA PRO A 70 -22.95 6.98 8.26
C PRO A 70 -22.58 8.16 9.17
N PRO A 71 -21.57 8.99 8.81
CA PRO A 71 -21.22 10.17 9.60
C PRO A 71 -22.45 11.09 9.78
N GLY A 72 -22.82 11.36 11.03
CA GLY A 72 -23.94 12.26 11.37
C GLY A 72 -25.28 11.59 11.71
N SER A 73 -25.35 10.25 11.75
CA SER A 73 -26.44 9.49 12.40
C SER A 73 -26.37 9.54 13.92
#